data_AF-A0AAU3CES3-F1
#
_entry.id   AF-A0AAU3CES3-F1
#
_cell.length_a   1.000
_cell.length_b   1.000
_cell.length_c   1.000
_cell.angle_alpha   90.00
_cell.angle_beta   90.00
_cell.angle_gamma   90.00
#
_symmetry.space_group_name_H-M   'P 1'
#
loop_
_entity.id
_entity.type
_entity.pdbx_description
1 polymer ?
#
loop_
_entity_poly.entity_id
_entity_poly.type
_entity_poly.pdbx_seq_one_letter_code
_entity_poly.pdbx_strand_id
1 'polypeptide(L)'
;MKADAALDPRRLGVPKEIVDEGARTLRHACTSFNAFIGSLVAGESVDGMSPTDADWVSASHHQHRTARSRLWAWAGWSAQLTLGNVLDHVQAIQRTMVGEPVAIWSLVSLSRVVQEGAIRVCHVYESGLSPEQRAVRIAATWLNGARQHQTAAKDVGAQAVPEADKIWQYAERTVQRAGMSIGLDRRGRPNSAVLGPVEEPFAVNLTNVAAKRPTHLPAWYRISSAASHSTVWMVAQAFASDEDDQPVMRADPEIVTAAVLAVLGAFEDLVETLGTYHGKDPQQALQTIRRRTVVVLDRQRKWRQRVEEDARLVLGEDGV
;
A
#
# COMPACT_ATOMS: atom_id res chain seq x y z
N MET A 1 -9.16 -41.57 2.24
CA MET A 1 -8.76 -40.16 2.42
C MET A 1 -7.52 -40.06 3.34
N LYS A 2 -6.45 -40.82 3.06
CA LYS A 2 -5.25 -40.89 3.94
C LYS A 2 -3.90 -40.74 3.21
N ALA A 3 -3.86 -40.69 1.88
CA ALA A 3 -2.62 -40.54 1.11
C ALA A 3 -2.20 -39.07 0.89
N ASP A 4 -3.15 -38.12 0.87
CA ASP A 4 -2.86 -36.69 0.58
C ASP A 4 -2.16 -35.94 1.73
N ALA A 5 -2.25 -36.44 2.97
CA ALA A 5 -1.77 -35.69 4.15
C ALA A 5 -0.25 -35.75 4.34
N ALA A 6 0.44 -36.77 3.80
CA ALA A 6 1.88 -36.95 3.93
C ALA A 6 2.68 -36.09 2.94
N LEU A 7 2.06 -35.66 1.85
CA LEU A 7 2.69 -34.91 0.76
C LEU A 7 2.39 -33.40 0.82
N ASP A 8 1.68 -32.89 1.83
CA ASP A 8 1.38 -31.46 1.92
C ASP A 8 2.66 -30.67 2.25
N PRO A 9 3.25 -29.93 1.30
CA PRO A 9 4.50 -29.20 1.53
C PRO A 9 4.37 -28.13 2.62
N ARG A 10 3.14 -27.76 3.01
CA ARG A 10 2.88 -26.81 4.10
C ARG A 10 3.09 -27.43 5.49
N ARG A 11 3.16 -28.77 5.63
CA ARG A 11 3.58 -29.44 6.88
C ARG A 11 5.07 -29.27 7.18
N LEU A 12 5.89 -29.08 6.15
CA LEU A 12 7.35 -28.89 6.26
C LEU A 12 7.72 -27.47 6.72
N GLY A 13 6.73 -26.59 6.90
CA GLY A 13 6.94 -25.17 7.16
C GLY A 13 7.36 -24.41 5.90
N VAL A 14 7.54 -23.09 6.02
CA VAL A 14 8.10 -22.31 4.91
C VAL A 14 9.60 -22.60 4.82
N PRO A 15 10.13 -22.98 3.64
CA PRO A 15 11.57 -23.17 3.48
C PRO A 15 12.33 -21.91 3.88
N LYS A 16 13.36 -22.10 4.69
CA LYS A 16 14.17 -21.00 5.20
C LYS A 16 14.78 -20.16 4.07
N GLU A 17 15.14 -20.77 2.94
CA GLU A 17 15.64 -20.02 1.79
C GLU A 17 14.62 -19.04 1.17
N ILE A 18 13.32 -19.32 1.25
CA ILE A 18 12.25 -18.44 0.74
C ILE A 18 12.11 -17.25 1.67
N VAL A 19 12.06 -17.53 2.96
CA VAL A 19 11.95 -16.53 4.03
C VAL A 19 13.16 -15.59 4.03
N ASP A 20 14.37 -16.16 4.03
CA ASP A 20 15.62 -15.39 4.06
C ASP A 20 15.80 -14.54 2.80
N GLU A 21 15.45 -15.07 1.62
CA GLU A 21 15.49 -14.30 0.37
C GLU A 21 14.43 -13.20 0.35
N GLY A 22 13.21 -13.48 0.83
CA GLY A 22 12.16 -12.48 0.99
C GLY A 22 12.60 -11.32 1.88
N ALA A 23 13.10 -11.62 3.08
CA ALA A 23 13.59 -10.60 4.02
C ALA A 23 14.78 -9.81 3.46
N ARG A 24 15.74 -10.49 2.82
CA ARG A 24 16.88 -9.84 2.15
C ARG A 24 16.42 -8.91 1.03
N THR A 25 15.48 -9.38 0.22
CA THR A 25 14.90 -8.61 -0.88
C THR A 25 14.24 -7.33 -0.36
N LEU A 26 13.39 -7.44 0.66
CA LEU A 26 12.73 -6.28 1.24
C LEU A 26 13.73 -5.29 1.84
N ARG A 27 14.80 -5.76 2.50
CA ARG A 27 15.87 -4.87 3.01
C ARG A 27 16.53 -4.08 1.88
N HIS A 28 16.92 -4.75 0.80
CA HIS A 28 17.59 -4.09 -0.33
C HIS A 28 16.66 -3.10 -1.04
N ALA A 29 15.40 -3.49 -1.24
CA ALA A 29 14.39 -2.61 -1.82
C ALA A 29 14.13 -1.39 -0.93
N CYS A 30 14.03 -1.55 0.39
CA CYS A 30 13.88 -0.45 1.34
C CYS A 30 15.06 0.52 1.30
N THR A 31 16.30 0.02 1.30
CA THR A 31 17.49 0.87 1.22
C THR A 31 17.47 1.70 -0.06
N SER A 32 17.16 1.08 -1.20
CA SER A 32 17.08 1.78 -2.48
C SER A 32 15.93 2.78 -2.53
N PHE A 33 14.77 2.42 -1.96
CA PHE A 33 13.61 3.29 -1.88
C PHE A 33 13.88 4.52 -0.99
N ASN A 34 14.45 4.32 0.20
CA ASN A 34 14.83 5.40 1.11
C ASN A 34 15.85 6.35 0.49
N ALA A 35 16.85 5.83 -0.22
CA ALA A 35 17.81 6.66 -0.94
C ALA A 35 17.13 7.53 -2.01
N PHE A 36 16.17 6.96 -2.73
CA PHE A 36 15.36 7.71 -3.70
C PHE A 36 14.47 8.77 -3.04
N ILE A 37 13.73 8.43 -1.98
CA ILE A 37 12.93 9.42 -1.25
C ILE A 37 13.81 10.55 -0.69
N GLY A 38 15.01 10.23 -0.18
CA GLY A 38 15.98 11.23 0.26
C GLY A 38 16.43 12.17 -0.87
N SER A 39 16.54 11.68 -2.12
CA SER A 39 16.91 12.49 -3.27
C SER A 39 15.79 13.44 -3.75
N LEU A 40 14.52 13.13 -3.42
CA LEU A 40 13.39 14.03 -3.65
C LEU A 40 13.49 15.27 -2.76
N VAL A 41 13.94 15.09 -1.51
CA VAL A 41 14.09 16.18 -0.53
C VAL A 41 15.37 16.99 -0.77
N ALA A 42 16.39 16.36 -1.34
CA ALA A 42 17.62 17.03 -1.76
C ALA A 42 17.42 17.78 -3.10
N GLY A 43 16.89 19.01 -3.03
CA GLY A 43 16.79 19.91 -4.18
C GLY A 43 15.85 21.08 -3.96
N GLU A 44 16.03 22.15 -4.74
CA GLU A 44 15.34 23.45 -4.71
C GLU A 44 13.83 23.40 -5.04
N SER A 45 13.12 22.29 -4.77
CA SER A 45 11.66 22.26 -4.96
C SER A 45 11.02 23.13 -3.88
N VAL A 46 10.54 24.30 -4.30
CA VAL A 46 9.68 25.17 -3.50
C VAL A 46 8.53 24.34 -2.95
N ASP A 47 8.48 24.19 -1.63
CA ASP A 47 7.35 23.63 -0.87
C ASP A 47 6.83 22.25 -1.28
N GLY A 48 7.67 21.40 -1.91
CA GLY A 48 7.31 20.03 -2.28
C GLY A 48 6.33 19.92 -3.46
N MET A 49 6.20 20.97 -4.28
CA MET A 49 5.41 20.96 -5.51
C MET A 49 6.27 20.62 -6.74
N SER A 50 5.64 20.08 -7.78
CA SER A 50 6.24 20.12 -9.13
C SER A 50 6.27 21.56 -9.65
N PRO A 51 7.15 21.91 -10.61
CA PRO A 51 7.16 23.24 -11.22
C PRO A 51 5.80 23.66 -11.79
N THR A 52 5.09 22.74 -12.46
CA THR A 52 3.76 23.00 -13.04
C THR A 52 2.72 23.36 -11.98
N ASP A 53 2.72 22.65 -10.85
CA ASP A 53 1.79 22.96 -9.76
C ASP A 53 2.16 24.30 -9.08
N ALA A 54 3.46 24.56 -8.89
CA ALA A 54 3.95 25.83 -8.32
C ALA A 54 3.57 27.03 -9.19
N ASP A 55 3.69 26.91 -10.52
CA ASP A 55 3.28 27.94 -11.48
C ASP A 55 1.78 28.18 -11.42
N TRP A 56 0.97 27.11 -11.36
CA TRP A 56 -0.48 27.22 -11.24
C TRP A 56 -0.91 27.92 -9.94
N VAL A 57 -0.29 27.55 -8.81
CA VAL A 57 -0.53 28.22 -7.52
C VAL A 57 -0.13 29.70 -7.60
N SER A 58 1.02 30.01 -8.19
CA SER A 58 1.52 31.39 -8.31
C SER A 58 0.63 32.26 -9.19
N ALA A 59 0.15 31.71 -10.32
CA ALA A 59 -0.77 32.36 -11.25
C ALA A 59 -2.20 32.49 -10.69
N SER A 60 -2.53 31.79 -9.60
CA SER A 60 -3.85 31.86 -8.97
C SER A 60 -4.16 33.26 -8.43
N HIS A 61 -5.45 33.62 -8.43
CA HIS A 61 -5.93 34.86 -7.82
C HIS A 61 -5.45 34.98 -6.37
N HIS A 62 -5.02 36.17 -5.97
CA HIS A 62 -4.37 36.42 -4.67
C HIS A 62 -5.20 35.90 -3.48
N GLN A 63 -6.53 35.95 -3.58
CA GLN A 63 -7.46 35.46 -2.55
C GLN A 63 -7.38 33.94 -2.30
N HIS A 64 -6.96 33.15 -3.29
CA HIS A 64 -6.89 31.68 -3.21
C HIS A 64 -5.47 31.16 -3.05
N ARG A 65 -4.47 31.93 -3.48
CA ARG A 65 -3.06 31.50 -3.55
C ARG A 65 -2.56 30.86 -2.27
N THR A 66 -2.69 31.52 -1.13
CA THR A 66 -2.21 30.99 0.17
C THR A 66 -2.91 29.70 0.57
N ALA A 67 -4.22 29.60 0.35
CA ALA A 67 -4.98 28.40 0.69
C ALA A 67 -4.60 27.24 -0.24
N ARG A 68 -4.38 27.52 -1.53
CA ARG A 68 -3.84 26.55 -2.49
C ARG A 68 -2.46 26.07 -2.05
N SER A 69 -1.49 26.95 -1.77
CA SER A 69 -0.17 26.53 -1.25
C SER A 69 -0.27 25.62 -0.02
N ARG A 70 -1.22 25.90 0.90
CA ARG A 70 -1.46 25.05 2.07
C ARG A 70 -1.96 23.65 1.73
N LEU A 71 -2.73 23.48 0.65
CA LEU A 71 -3.15 22.15 0.20
C LEU A 71 -1.93 21.29 -0.14
N TRP A 72 -0.97 21.81 -0.92
CA TRP A 72 0.25 21.07 -1.25
C TRP A 72 1.16 20.85 -0.05
N ALA A 73 1.29 21.84 0.85
CA ALA A 73 2.03 21.64 2.10
C ALA A 73 1.43 20.50 2.93
N TRP A 74 0.09 20.45 3.03
CA TRP A 74 -0.60 19.34 3.68
C TRP A 74 -0.41 18.02 2.93
N ALA A 75 -0.48 18.02 1.59
CA ALA A 75 -0.25 16.83 0.77
C ALA A 75 1.15 16.25 1.02
N GLY A 76 2.19 17.08 0.97
CA GLY A 76 3.57 16.69 1.23
C GLY A 76 3.76 16.13 2.64
N TRP A 77 3.23 16.81 3.66
CA TRP A 77 3.25 16.29 5.03
C TRP A 77 2.52 14.95 5.17
N SER A 78 1.31 14.82 4.60
CA SER A 78 0.53 13.59 4.66
C SER A 78 1.22 12.43 3.93
N ALA A 79 1.92 12.72 2.83
CA ALA A 79 2.70 11.75 2.09
C ALA A 79 3.90 11.28 2.90
N GLN A 80 4.63 12.18 3.56
CA GLN A 80 5.73 11.82 4.45
C GLN A 80 5.27 10.89 5.59
N LEU A 81 4.14 11.19 6.23
CA LEU A 81 3.56 10.32 7.26
C LEU A 81 3.15 8.96 6.69
N THR A 82 2.52 8.95 5.52
CA THR A 82 2.10 7.71 4.86
C THR A 82 3.29 6.84 4.47
N LEU A 83 4.35 7.44 3.93
CA LEU A 83 5.59 6.76 3.57
C LEU A 83 6.33 6.22 4.80
N GLY A 84 6.37 6.99 5.90
CA GLY A 84 6.89 6.52 7.18
C GLY A 84 6.13 5.28 7.67
N ASN A 85 4.81 5.30 7.61
CA ASN A 85 3.97 4.15 7.97
C ASN A 85 4.20 2.94 7.04
N VAL A 86 4.33 3.16 5.73
CA VAL A 86 4.69 2.12 4.75
C VAL A 86 6.01 1.45 5.13
N LEU A 87 7.05 2.24 5.42
CA LEU A 87 8.37 1.72 5.78
C LEU A 87 8.36 0.95 7.10
N ASP A 88 7.64 1.46 8.11
CA ASP A 88 7.45 0.76 9.37
C ASP A 88 6.80 -0.61 9.17
N HIS A 89 5.76 -0.68 8.34
CA HIS A 89 5.08 -1.95 8.02
C HIS A 89 6.00 -2.90 7.25
N VAL A 90 6.88 -2.42 6.36
CA VAL A 90 7.86 -3.28 5.71
C VAL A 90 8.90 -3.80 6.70
N GLN A 91 9.32 -3.01 7.69
CA GLN A 91 10.18 -3.50 8.77
C GLN A 91 9.47 -4.55 9.61
N ALA A 92 8.18 -4.37 9.90
CA ALA A 92 7.37 -5.38 10.59
C ALA A 92 7.30 -6.68 9.78
N ILE A 93 7.06 -6.63 8.47
CA ILE A 93 7.08 -7.79 7.56
C ILE A 93 8.42 -8.53 7.65
N GLN A 94 9.54 -7.80 7.60
CA GLN A 94 10.88 -8.39 7.71
C GLN A 94 11.10 -9.10 9.05
N ARG A 95 10.60 -8.54 10.16
CA ARG A 95 10.69 -9.17 11.49
C ARG A 95 9.78 -10.39 11.59
N THR A 96 8.58 -10.32 11.06
CA THR A 96 7.62 -11.43 11.02
C THR A 96 8.14 -12.62 10.22
N MET A 97 8.92 -12.37 9.17
CA MET A 97 9.58 -13.43 8.40
C MET A 97 10.59 -14.23 9.24
N VAL A 98 11.28 -13.63 10.20
CA VAL A 98 12.32 -14.31 10.99
C VAL A 98 11.75 -15.24 12.08
N GLY A 99 10.46 -15.13 12.41
CA GLY A 99 9.82 -15.97 13.42
C GLY A 99 9.50 -17.38 12.91
N GLU A 100 9.71 -18.40 13.76
CA GLU A 100 9.29 -19.77 13.52
C GLU A 100 8.17 -20.14 14.53
N PRO A 101 6.96 -20.53 14.07
CA PRO A 101 6.50 -20.59 12.68
C PRO A 101 6.25 -19.19 12.07
N VAL A 102 6.37 -19.08 10.75
CA VAL A 102 6.12 -17.82 10.03
C VAL A 102 4.65 -17.42 10.16
N ALA A 103 4.38 -16.23 10.71
CA ALA A 103 3.02 -15.72 10.88
C ALA A 103 2.45 -15.16 9.57
N ILE A 104 1.97 -16.05 8.70
CA ILE A 104 1.53 -15.75 7.33
C ILE A 104 0.44 -14.67 7.24
N TRP A 105 -0.57 -14.67 8.09
CA TRP A 105 -1.66 -13.70 8.02
C TRP A 105 -1.25 -12.30 8.44
N SER A 106 -0.24 -12.21 9.32
CA SER A 106 0.42 -10.95 9.64
C SER A 106 1.14 -10.41 8.41
N LEU A 107 1.91 -11.24 7.69
CA LEU A 107 2.57 -10.83 6.44
C LEU A 107 1.58 -10.32 5.39
N VAL A 108 0.49 -11.06 5.19
CA VAL A 108 -0.57 -10.69 4.24
C VAL A 108 -1.19 -9.35 4.60
N SER A 109 -1.60 -9.18 5.87
CA SER A 109 -2.25 -7.95 6.32
C SER A 109 -1.31 -6.75 6.29
N LEU A 110 -0.05 -6.92 6.70
CA LEU A 110 0.94 -5.85 6.64
C LEU A 110 1.25 -5.44 5.17
N SER A 111 1.33 -6.41 4.25
CA SER A 111 1.55 -6.11 2.82
C SER A 111 0.38 -5.31 2.21
N ARG A 112 -0.85 -5.52 2.68
CA ARG A 112 -2.02 -4.72 2.30
C ARG A 112 -1.83 -3.26 2.70
N VAL A 113 -1.40 -3.01 3.95
CA VAL A 113 -1.19 -1.65 4.44
C VAL A 113 -0.15 -0.92 3.59
N VAL A 114 0.93 -1.62 3.21
CA VAL A 114 1.94 -1.09 2.29
C VAL A 114 1.34 -0.69 0.94
N GLN A 115 0.54 -1.58 0.32
CA GLN A 115 -0.14 -1.28 -0.94
C GLN A 115 -1.13 -0.12 -0.82
N GLU A 116 -1.93 -0.07 0.23
CA GLU A 116 -2.89 1.01 0.44
C GLU A 116 -2.20 2.36 0.64
N GLY A 117 -1.09 2.39 1.39
CA GLY A 117 -0.25 3.57 1.55
C GLY A 117 0.32 4.04 0.21
N ALA A 118 0.89 3.12 -0.58
CA ALA A 118 1.41 3.43 -1.91
C ALA A 118 0.32 3.98 -2.84
N ILE A 119 -0.84 3.33 -2.91
CA ILE A 119 -1.98 3.76 -3.73
C ILE A 119 -2.42 5.18 -3.35
N ARG A 120 -2.53 5.49 -2.06
CA ARG A 120 -2.96 6.82 -1.58
C ARG A 120 -1.99 7.91 -2.00
N VAL A 121 -0.68 7.69 -1.81
CA VAL A 121 0.34 8.64 -2.25
C VAL A 121 0.31 8.79 -3.77
N CYS A 122 0.30 7.68 -4.51
CA CYS A 122 0.31 7.75 -5.97
C CYS A 122 -0.96 8.38 -6.55
N HIS A 123 -2.12 8.20 -5.91
CA HIS A 123 -3.38 8.82 -6.33
C HIS A 123 -3.32 10.35 -6.25
N VAL A 124 -2.65 10.90 -5.24
CA VAL A 124 -2.43 12.34 -5.08
C VAL A 124 -1.40 12.85 -6.09
N TYR A 125 -0.32 12.12 -6.33
CA TYR A 125 0.81 12.57 -7.16
C TYR A 125 0.81 12.06 -8.61
N GLU A 126 -0.29 11.49 -9.09
CA GLU A 126 -0.41 10.96 -10.45
C GLU A 126 -0.05 12.01 -11.51
N SER A 127 1.05 11.81 -12.23
CA SER A 127 1.65 12.82 -13.12
C SER A 127 0.78 13.22 -14.32
N GLY A 128 -0.15 12.37 -14.74
CA GLY A 128 -1.06 12.64 -15.85
C GLY A 128 -2.20 13.63 -15.55
N LEU A 129 -2.31 14.12 -14.31
CA LEU A 129 -3.35 15.07 -13.91
C LEU A 129 -2.95 16.53 -14.13
N SER A 130 -3.94 17.36 -14.46
CA SER A 130 -3.78 18.82 -14.38
C SER A 130 -3.60 19.28 -12.91
N PRO A 131 -3.02 20.47 -12.68
CA PRO A 131 -2.92 21.04 -11.33
C PRO A 131 -4.28 21.16 -10.63
N GLU A 132 -5.36 21.51 -11.33
CA GLU A 132 -6.72 21.58 -10.79
C GLU A 132 -7.20 20.21 -10.30
N GLN A 133 -7.05 19.18 -11.15
CA GLN A 133 -7.42 17.80 -10.80
C GLN A 133 -6.68 17.33 -9.56
N ARG A 134 -5.38 17.62 -9.49
CA ARG A 134 -4.56 17.30 -8.32
C ARG A 134 -5.01 18.05 -7.07
N ALA A 135 -5.27 19.35 -7.18
CA ALA A 135 -5.72 20.17 -6.06
C ALA A 135 -7.04 19.64 -5.47
N VAL A 136 -7.98 19.25 -6.33
CA VAL A 136 -9.27 18.68 -5.91
C VAL A 136 -9.07 17.31 -5.23
N ARG A 137 -8.17 16.45 -5.74
CA ARG A 137 -7.81 15.19 -5.06
C ARG A 137 -7.18 15.38 -3.70
N ILE A 138 -6.28 16.35 -3.57
CA ILE A 138 -5.66 16.71 -2.29
C ILE A 138 -6.75 17.15 -1.31
N ALA A 139 -7.63 18.05 -1.74
CA ALA A 139 -8.75 18.53 -0.93
C ALA A 139 -9.70 17.41 -0.50
N ALA A 140 -10.10 16.54 -1.43
CA ALA A 140 -10.95 15.38 -1.14
C ALA A 140 -10.30 14.42 -0.12
N THR A 141 -8.99 14.15 -0.27
CA THR A 141 -8.24 13.30 0.64
C THR A 141 -8.15 13.91 2.05
N TRP A 142 -7.91 15.22 2.15
CA TRP A 142 -7.86 15.93 3.44
C TRP A 142 -9.20 15.92 4.15
N LEU A 143 -10.27 16.30 3.44
CA LEU A 143 -11.62 16.31 3.99
C LEU A 143 -12.06 14.91 4.43
N ASN A 144 -11.75 13.88 3.64
CA ASN A 144 -12.04 12.49 4.01
C ASN A 144 -11.32 12.09 5.31
N GLY A 145 -10.03 12.39 5.44
CA GLY A 145 -9.26 12.09 6.65
C GLY A 145 -9.80 12.81 7.89
N ALA A 146 -10.11 14.10 7.77
CA ALA A 146 -10.71 14.88 8.86
C ALA A 146 -12.07 14.32 9.29
N ARG A 147 -12.89 13.88 8.34
CA ARG A 147 -14.19 13.28 8.62
C ARG A 147 -14.10 11.90 9.27
N GLN A 148 -13.15 11.07 8.84
CA GLN A 148 -12.87 9.78 9.47
C GLN A 148 -12.44 10.00 10.93
N HIS A 149 -11.60 11.01 11.19
CA HIS A 149 -11.22 11.38 12.54
C HIS A 149 -12.43 11.82 13.39
N GLN A 150 -13.33 12.67 12.87
CA GLN A 150 -14.57 13.03 13.59
C GLN A 150 -15.46 11.83 13.89
N THR A 151 -15.53 10.86 12.96
CA THR A 151 -16.33 9.65 13.16
C THR A 151 -15.73 8.82 14.29
N ALA A 152 -14.43 8.53 14.23
CA ALA A 152 -13.73 7.80 15.28
C ALA A 152 -13.79 8.50 16.65
N ALA A 153 -13.66 9.83 16.70
CA ALA A 153 -13.73 10.59 17.94
C ALA A 153 -15.10 10.45 18.63
N LYS A 154 -16.20 10.41 17.85
CA LYS A 154 -17.55 10.19 18.38
C LYS A 154 -17.71 8.79 18.98
N ASP A 155 -17.07 7.80 18.36
CA ASP A 155 -17.11 6.40 18.82
C ASP A 155 -16.25 6.18 20.07
N VAL A 156 -15.10 6.86 20.18
CA VAL A 156 -14.17 6.74 21.32
C VAL A 156 -14.71 7.46 22.57
N GLY A 157 -15.25 8.67 22.41
CA GLY A 157 -15.88 9.39 23.52
C GLY A 157 -15.93 10.91 23.35
N ALA A 158 -16.86 11.53 24.06
CA ALA A 158 -17.18 12.96 23.93
C ALA A 158 -15.99 13.92 24.12
N GLN A 159 -14.96 13.51 24.86
CA GLN A 159 -13.76 14.33 25.10
C GLN A 159 -12.88 14.50 23.84
N ALA A 160 -12.90 13.56 22.89
CA ALA A 160 -12.11 13.63 21.67
C ALA A 160 -12.77 14.48 20.56
N VAL A 161 -14.08 14.72 20.65
CA VAL A 161 -14.88 15.39 19.62
C VAL A 161 -14.42 16.84 19.33
N PRO A 162 -14.13 17.69 20.33
CA PRO A 162 -13.77 19.10 20.05
C PRO A 162 -12.50 19.26 19.21
N GLU A 163 -11.51 18.38 19.38
CA GLU A 163 -10.28 18.41 18.59
C GLU A 163 -10.54 17.96 17.15
N ALA A 164 -11.26 16.86 16.97
CA ALA A 164 -11.62 16.38 15.64
C ALA A 164 -12.48 17.39 14.86
N ASP A 165 -13.40 18.09 15.53
CA ASP A 165 -14.20 19.18 14.92
C ASP A 165 -13.32 20.36 14.49
N LYS A 166 -12.31 20.74 15.27
CA LYS A 166 -11.34 21.78 14.88
C LYS A 166 -10.58 21.37 13.62
N ILE A 167 -10.18 20.11 13.51
CA ILE A 167 -9.47 19.57 12.34
C ILE A 167 -10.37 19.63 11.09
N TRP A 168 -11.62 19.18 11.21
CA TRP A 168 -12.60 19.29 10.12
C TRP A 168 -12.81 20.74 9.67
N GLN A 169 -13.13 21.64 10.61
CA GLN A 169 -13.36 23.04 10.28
C GLN A 169 -12.13 23.71 9.66
N TYR A 170 -10.92 23.32 10.07
CA TYR A 170 -9.69 23.83 9.47
C TYR A 170 -9.51 23.33 8.03
N ALA A 171 -9.76 22.05 7.77
CA ALA A 171 -9.74 21.47 6.42
C ALA A 171 -10.79 22.15 5.53
N GLU A 172 -12.04 22.22 5.98
CA GLU A 172 -13.17 22.84 5.28
C GLU A 172 -12.88 24.30 4.91
N ARG A 173 -12.47 25.12 5.88
CA ARG A 173 -12.13 26.53 5.61
C ARG A 173 -10.96 26.67 4.64
N THR A 174 -9.98 25.78 4.71
CA THR A 174 -8.83 25.83 3.80
C THR A 174 -9.25 25.48 2.37
N VAL A 175 -10.05 24.44 2.18
CA VAL A 175 -10.59 24.03 0.89
C VAL A 175 -11.49 25.13 0.29
N GLN A 176 -12.40 25.70 1.09
CA GLN A 176 -13.25 26.81 0.65
C GLN A 176 -12.43 28.04 0.24
N ARG A 177 -11.41 28.41 1.03
CA ARG A 177 -10.50 29.52 0.69
C ARG A 177 -9.66 29.24 -0.56
N ALA A 178 -9.40 27.98 -0.89
CA ALA A 178 -8.73 27.59 -2.13
C ALA A 178 -9.60 27.75 -3.39
N GLY A 179 -10.88 28.15 -3.21
CA GLY A 179 -11.86 28.36 -4.28
C GLY A 179 -12.65 27.10 -4.64
N MET A 180 -12.67 26.11 -3.74
CA MET A 180 -13.37 24.84 -3.94
C MET A 180 -14.64 24.79 -3.10
N SER A 181 -15.61 23.99 -3.54
CA SER A 181 -16.82 23.68 -2.77
C SER A 181 -16.84 22.22 -2.34
N ILE A 182 -17.70 21.90 -1.37
CA ILE A 182 -17.92 20.55 -0.88
C ILE A 182 -19.22 20.04 -1.47
N GLY A 183 -19.14 18.99 -2.28
CA GLY A 183 -20.32 18.29 -2.80
C GLY A 183 -21.02 17.50 -1.69
N LEU A 184 -22.34 17.35 -1.83
CA LEU A 184 -23.18 16.62 -0.90
C LEU A 184 -23.81 15.40 -1.58
N ASP A 185 -23.93 14.29 -0.84
CA ASP A 185 -24.68 13.12 -1.27
C ASP A 185 -26.20 13.38 -1.21
N ARG A 186 -26.99 12.38 -1.65
CA ARG A 186 -28.47 12.43 -1.60
C ARG A 186 -29.05 12.60 -0.20
N ARG A 187 -28.26 12.39 0.86
CA ARG A 187 -28.64 12.53 2.27
C ARG A 187 -28.11 13.85 2.85
N GLY A 188 -27.61 14.77 2.03
CA GLY A 188 -27.07 16.05 2.45
C GLY A 188 -25.71 15.95 3.17
N ARG A 189 -25.00 14.83 3.03
CA ARG A 189 -23.70 14.62 3.70
C ARG A 189 -22.56 14.96 2.75
N PRO A 190 -21.50 15.65 3.19
CA PRO A 190 -20.29 15.87 2.40
C PRO A 190 -19.81 14.59 1.72
N ASN A 191 -19.47 14.60 0.43
CA ASN A 191 -19.01 13.39 -0.27
C ASN A 191 -17.96 13.62 -1.36
N SER A 192 -17.76 14.86 -1.80
CA SER A 192 -16.77 15.21 -2.82
C SER A 192 -16.20 16.61 -2.61
N ALA A 193 -15.04 16.87 -3.20
CA ALA A 193 -14.50 18.21 -3.39
C ALA A 193 -14.70 18.63 -4.85
N VAL A 194 -15.01 19.91 -5.09
CA VAL A 194 -15.37 20.42 -6.41
C VAL A 194 -14.66 21.74 -6.71
N LEU A 195 -14.02 21.84 -7.88
CA LEU A 195 -13.44 23.06 -8.43
C LEU A 195 -13.89 23.24 -9.89
N GLY A 196 -14.86 24.12 -10.13
CA GLY A 196 -15.44 24.29 -11.48
C GLY A 196 -16.00 22.96 -12.00
N PRO A 197 -15.54 22.46 -13.16
CA PRO A 197 -15.99 21.17 -13.72
C PRO A 197 -15.29 19.94 -13.11
N VAL A 198 -14.28 20.14 -12.25
CA VAL A 198 -13.50 19.05 -11.65
C VAL A 198 -14.13 18.65 -10.33
N GLU A 199 -14.44 17.37 -10.18
CA GLU A 199 -14.99 16.78 -8.95
C GLU A 199 -14.20 15.51 -8.59
N GLU A 200 -13.85 15.36 -7.31
CA GLU A 200 -13.27 14.12 -6.78
C GLU A 200 -14.05 13.64 -5.54
N PRO A 201 -14.48 12.37 -5.49
CA PRO A 201 -15.09 11.79 -4.29
C PRO A 201 -14.09 11.70 -3.13
N PHE A 202 -14.59 11.86 -1.90
CA PHE A 202 -13.80 11.71 -0.68
C PHE A 202 -13.20 10.31 -0.52
N ALA A 203 -13.97 9.28 -0.88
CA ALA A 203 -13.57 7.90 -0.72
C ALA A 203 -12.89 7.38 -2.00
N VAL A 204 -11.57 7.23 -1.95
CA VAL A 204 -10.81 6.56 -3.01
C VAL A 204 -11.21 5.09 -3.06
N ASN A 205 -11.64 4.60 -4.22
CA ASN A 205 -11.91 3.18 -4.43
C ASN A 205 -10.59 2.41 -4.61
N LEU A 206 -9.97 2.04 -3.50
CA LEU A 206 -8.68 1.36 -3.47
C LEU A 206 -8.65 0.06 -4.26
N THR A 207 -9.76 -0.69 -4.28
CA THR A 207 -9.87 -1.93 -5.07
C THR A 207 -9.75 -1.64 -6.56
N ASN A 208 -10.51 -0.65 -7.07
CA ASN A 208 -10.47 -0.29 -8.47
C ASN A 208 -9.14 0.33 -8.87
N VAL A 209 -8.51 1.11 -7.99
CA VAL A 209 -7.18 1.66 -8.25
C VAL A 209 -6.15 0.54 -8.30
N ALA A 210 -6.12 -0.36 -7.30
CA ALA A 210 -5.21 -1.50 -7.25
C ALA A 210 -5.33 -2.41 -8.49
N ALA A 211 -6.55 -2.67 -8.96
CA ALA A 211 -6.81 -3.54 -10.11
C ALA A 211 -6.27 -3.00 -11.44
N LYS A 212 -6.03 -1.68 -11.54
CA LYS A 212 -5.50 -1.02 -12.75
C LYS A 212 -3.98 -0.93 -12.76
N ARG A 213 -3.30 -1.34 -11.68
CA ARG A 213 -1.85 -1.17 -11.53
C ARG A 213 -1.12 -2.42 -12.02
N PRO A 214 -0.31 -2.33 -13.10
CA PRO A 214 0.33 -3.50 -13.70
C PRO A 214 1.44 -4.11 -12.81
N THR A 215 1.99 -3.32 -11.91
CA THR A 215 3.01 -3.70 -10.92
C THR A 215 2.42 -4.50 -9.74
N HIS A 216 1.09 -4.46 -9.55
CA HIS A 216 0.42 -5.14 -8.46
C HIS A 216 0.06 -6.56 -8.85
N LEU A 217 0.25 -7.49 -7.90
CA LEU A 217 -0.19 -8.86 -8.07
C LEU A 217 -1.72 -8.92 -8.28
N PRO A 218 -2.19 -9.59 -9.35
CA PRO A 218 -3.62 -9.76 -9.58
C PRO A 218 -4.34 -10.36 -8.37
N ALA A 219 -5.51 -9.82 -8.05
CA ALA A 219 -6.35 -10.23 -6.92
C ALA A 219 -5.73 -10.13 -5.51
N TRP A 220 -4.46 -9.73 -5.35
CA TRP A 220 -3.82 -9.65 -4.03
C TRP A 220 -4.55 -8.70 -3.08
N TYR A 221 -5.08 -7.58 -3.58
CA TYR A 221 -5.90 -6.68 -2.76
C TYR A 221 -7.14 -7.40 -2.19
N ARG A 222 -7.79 -8.26 -2.97
CA ARG A 222 -8.95 -9.05 -2.51
C ARG A 222 -8.53 -10.10 -1.49
N ILE A 223 -7.44 -10.81 -1.76
CA ILE A 223 -6.88 -11.85 -0.88
C ILE A 223 -6.53 -11.25 0.48
N SER A 224 -5.71 -10.20 0.45
CA SER A 224 -5.22 -9.55 1.67
C SER A 224 -6.33 -8.82 2.42
N SER A 225 -7.32 -8.27 1.71
CA SER A 225 -8.52 -7.72 2.35
C SER A 225 -9.33 -8.79 3.08
N ALA A 226 -9.58 -9.94 2.43
CA ALA A 226 -10.29 -11.05 3.04
C ALA A 226 -9.57 -11.59 4.29
N ALA A 227 -8.23 -11.66 4.25
CA ALA A 227 -7.41 -12.06 5.39
C ALA A 227 -7.53 -11.08 6.56
N SER A 228 -7.39 -9.77 6.31
CA SER A 228 -7.50 -8.74 7.37
C SER A 228 -8.90 -8.65 7.99
N HIS A 229 -9.94 -9.08 7.28
CA HIS A 229 -11.31 -9.15 7.79
C HIS A 229 -11.71 -10.54 8.30
N SER A 230 -10.74 -11.46 8.47
CA SER A 230 -10.96 -12.82 8.97
C SER A 230 -12.04 -13.59 8.20
N THR A 231 -12.11 -13.36 6.88
CA THR A 231 -13.16 -13.99 6.06
C THR A 231 -12.90 -15.50 6.00
N VAL A 232 -13.91 -16.30 6.39
CA VAL A 232 -13.79 -17.75 6.61
C VAL A 232 -13.13 -18.48 5.43
N TRP A 233 -13.57 -18.22 4.20
CA TRP A 233 -13.04 -18.88 3.00
C TRP A 233 -11.54 -18.62 2.77
N MET A 234 -11.01 -17.49 3.27
CA MET A 234 -9.59 -17.14 3.15
C MET A 234 -8.80 -17.75 4.30
N VAL A 235 -9.24 -17.54 5.55
CA VAL A 235 -8.49 -18.03 6.72
C VAL A 235 -8.42 -19.54 6.73
N ALA A 236 -9.48 -20.24 6.29
CA ALA A 236 -9.52 -21.70 6.21
C ALA A 236 -8.44 -22.27 5.27
N GLN A 237 -7.93 -21.51 4.29
CA GLN A 237 -6.89 -21.99 3.36
C GLN A 237 -5.55 -22.26 4.05
N ALA A 238 -5.30 -21.60 5.18
CA ALA A 238 -4.10 -21.82 5.98
C ALA A 238 -4.26 -22.91 7.04
N PHE A 239 -5.45 -23.46 7.25
CA PHE A 239 -5.65 -24.49 8.28
C PHE A 239 -5.72 -25.88 7.66
N ALA A 240 -5.20 -26.85 8.39
CA ALA A 240 -5.37 -28.26 8.13
C ALA A 240 -5.41 -29.01 9.46
N SER A 241 -5.84 -30.27 9.46
CA SER A 241 -5.84 -31.11 10.66
C SER A 241 -4.42 -31.58 11.02
N ASP A 242 -4.08 -31.56 12.31
CA ASP A 242 -2.94 -32.28 12.87
C ASP A 242 -3.28 -33.77 13.13
N GLU A 243 -2.47 -34.47 13.94
CA GLU A 243 -2.68 -35.90 14.24
C GLU A 243 -3.90 -36.16 15.14
N ASP A 244 -4.31 -35.17 15.92
CA ASP A 244 -5.46 -35.22 16.85
C ASP A 244 -6.73 -34.56 16.25
N ASP A 245 -6.73 -34.36 14.93
CA ASP A 245 -7.78 -33.68 14.16
C ASP A 245 -8.07 -32.24 14.61
N GLN A 246 -7.08 -31.58 15.22
CA GLN A 246 -7.17 -30.17 15.59
C GLN A 246 -6.69 -29.27 14.44
N PRO A 247 -7.31 -28.09 14.25
CA PRO A 247 -6.90 -27.17 13.20
C PRO A 247 -5.53 -26.54 13.53
N VAL A 248 -4.51 -26.91 12.78
CA VAL A 248 -3.18 -26.31 12.81
C VAL A 248 -2.97 -25.39 11.60
N MET A 249 -2.42 -24.20 11.87
CA MET A 249 -2.05 -23.27 10.80
C MET A 249 -0.79 -23.77 10.10
N ARG A 250 -0.85 -23.87 8.77
CA ARG A 250 0.27 -24.23 7.92
C ARG A 250 0.68 -23.02 7.09
N ALA A 251 1.96 -22.73 7.11
CA ALA A 251 2.50 -21.60 6.38
C ALA A 251 2.74 -22.00 4.92
N ASP A 252 2.20 -21.20 3.98
CA ASP A 252 2.33 -21.43 2.54
C ASP A 252 3.45 -20.54 1.97
N PRO A 253 4.52 -21.12 1.39
CA PRO A 253 5.59 -20.36 0.74
C PRO A 253 5.10 -19.43 -0.37
N GLU A 254 4.02 -19.79 -1.08
CA GLU A 254 3.42 -18.94 -2.11
C GLU A 254 2.89 -17.63 -1.53
N ILE A 255 2.26 -17.70 -0.35
CA ILE A 255 1.71 -16.53 0.33
C ILE A 255 2.84 -15.60 0.79
N VAL A 256 3.95 -16.16 1.29
CA VAL A 256 5.13 -15.37 1.68
C VAL A 256 5.71 -14.65 0.47
N THR A 257 5.92 -15.35 -0.64
CA THR A 257 6.40 -14.77 -1.89
C THR A 257 5.46 -13.71 -2.42
N ALA A 258 4.14 -13.96 -2.41
CA ALA A 258 3.15 -13.00 -2.87
C ALA A 258 3.13 -11.73 -2.01
N ALA A 259 3.28 -11.84 -0.69
CA ALA A 259 3.39 -10.68 0.19
C ALA A 259 4.64 -9.84 -0.10
N VAL A 260 5.79 -10.47 -0.38
CA VAL A 260 7.02 -9.76 -0.79
C VAL A 260 6.81 -9.03 -2.12
N LEU A 261 6.29 -9.72 -3.13
CA LEU A 261 6.03 -9.15 -4.45
C LEU A 261 5.02 -7.99 -4.39
N ALA A 262 4.01 -8.09 -3.53
CA ALA A 262 3.06 -7.01 -3.28
C ALA A 262 3.73 -5.73 -2.77
N VAL A 263 4.71 -5.85 -1.87
CA VAL A 263 5.52 -4.71 -1.37
C VAL A 263 6.41 -4.16 -2.48
N LEU A 264 7.05 -5.01 -3.28
CA LEU A 264 7.91 -4.57 -4.38
C LEU A 264 7.12 -3.79 -5.43
N GLY A 265 5.92 -4.27 -5.81
CA GLY A 265 5.03 -3.55 -6.72
C GLY A 265 4.60 -2.19 -6.18
N ALA A 266 4.29 -2.10 -4.87
CA ALA A 266 3.97 -0.85 -4.20
C ALA A 266 5.16 0.14 -4.21
N PHE A 267 6.39 -0.35 -4.04
CA PHE A 267 7.59 0.49 -4.15
C PHE A 267 7.85 0.95 -5.58
N GLU A 268 7.65 0.08 -6.57
CA GLU A 268 7.80 0.44 -7.98
C GLU A 268 6.88 1.62 -8.35
N ASP A 269 5.62 1.52 -7.96
CA ASP A 269 4.62 2.57 -8.15
C ASP A 269 4.99 3.90 -7.49
N LEU A 270 5.42 3.84 -6.23
CA LEU A 270 5.82 5.03 -5.48
C LEU A 270 7.01 5.72 -6.14
N VAL A 271 8.03 4.94 -6.52
CA VAL A 271 9.25 5.46 -7.15
C VAL A 271 8.93 6.09 -8.50
N GLU A 272 8.15 5.41 -9.34
CA GLU A 272 7.79 5.92 -10.67
C GLU A 272 6.90 7.17 -10.58
N THR A 273 5.87 7.13 -9.72
CA THR A 273 4.93 8.25 -9.58
C THR A 273 5.62 9.49 -9.03
N LEU A 274 6.36 9.35 -7.92
CA LEU A 274 7.05 10.48 -7.31
C LEU A 274 8.21 10.98 -8.16
N GLY A 275 8.93 10.08 -8.84
CA GLY A 275 10.01 10.47 -9.75
C GLY A 275 9.50 11.31 -10.90
N THR A 276 8.41 10.87 -11.53
CA THR A 276 7.79 11.60 -12.63
C THR A 276 7.17 12.92 -12.16
N TYR A 277 6.49 12.92 -11.02
CA TYR A 277 5.89 14.14 -10.47
C TYR A 277 6.93 15.21 -10.14
N HIS A 278 8.05 14.82 -9.50
CA HIS A 278 9.10 15.76 -9.10
C HIS A 278 10.19 15.99 -10.16
N GLY A 279 10.11 15.34 -11.33
CA GLY A 279 11.15 15.42 -12.36
C GLY A 279 12.50 14.83 -11.92
N LYS A 280 12.48 13.82 -11.06
CA LYS A 280 13.67 13.14 -10.52
C LYS A 280 13.82 11.78 -11.18
N ASP A 281 15.04 11.41 -11.55
CA ASP A 281 15.32 10.13 -12.21
C ASP A 281 15.04 8.94 -11.27
N PRO A 282 14.04 8.08 -11.57
CA PRO A 282 13.71 6.93 -10.76
C PRO A 282 14.53 5.67 -11.13
N GLN A 283 15.33 5.68 -12.19
CA GLN A 283 15.83 4.46 -12.84
C GLN A 283 16.66 3.56 -11.93
N GLN A 284 17.55 4.12 -11.12
CA GLN A 284 18.39 3.32 -10.21
C GLN A 284 17.53 2.52 -9.20
N ALA A 285 16.51 3.16 -8.63
CA ALA A 285 15.63 2.52 -7.67
C ALA A 285 14.73 1.48 -8.33
N LEU A 286 14.14 1.81 -9.48
CA LEU A 286 13.33 0.86 -10.27
C LEU A 286 14.12 -0.38 -10.67
N GLN A 287 15.36 -0.21 -11.15
CA GLN A 287 16.23 -1.35 -11.50
C GLN A 287 16.50 -2.25 -10.31
N THR A 288 16.73 -1.68 -9.12
CA THR A 288 16.94 -2.46 -7.90
C THR A 288 15.69 -3.26 -7.54
N ILE A 289 14.51 -2.63 -7.55
CA ILE A 289 13.23 -3.28 -7.25
C ILE A 289 12.93 -4.40 -8.24
N ARG A 290 13.08 -4.15 -9.54
CA ARG A 290 12.83 -5.14 -10.61
C ARG A 290 13.80 -6.32 -10.55
N ARG A 291 15.09 -6.07 -10.30
CA ARG A 291 16.09 -7.16 -10.10
C ARG A 291 15.69 -8.04 -8.91
N ARG A 292 15.24 -7.44 -7.81
CA ARG A 292 14.81 -8.20 -6.63
C ARG A 292 13.53 -8.98 -6.86
N THR A 293 12.60 -8.42 -7.63
CA THR A 293 11.38 -9.11 -8.08
C THR A 293 11.74 -10.40 -8.83
N VAL A 294 12.68 -10.32 -9.78
CA VAL A 294 13.15 -11.51 -10.53
C VAL A 294 13.80 -12.54 -9.61
N VAL A 295 14.62 -12.12 -8.64
CA VAL A 295 15.27 -13.04 -7.68
C VAL A 295 14.25 -13.81 -6.84
N VAL A 296 13.22 -13.13 -6.34
CA VAL A 296 12.15 -13.77 -5.56
C VAL A 296 11.37 -14.77 -6.42
N LEU A 297 11.04 -14.41 -7.67
CA LEU A 297 10.33 -15.30 -8.60
C LEU A 297 11.17 -16.53 -8.98
N ASP A 298 12.47 -16.36 -9.22
CA ASP A 298 13.39 -17.47 -9.50
C ASP A 298 13.51 -18.41 -8.29
N ARG A 299 13.60 -17.86 -7.08
CA ARG A 299 13.62 -18.64 -5.84
C ARG A 299 12.33 -19.46 -5.67
N GLN A 300 11.17 -18.86 -5.89
CA GLN A 300 9.89 -19.56 -5.83
C GLN A 300 9.81 -20.68 -6.86
N ARG A 301 10.25 -20.42 -8.10
CA ARG A 301 10.26 -21.43 -9.16
C ARG A 301 11.12 -22.64 -8.81
N LYS A 302 12.34 -22.40 -8.32
CA LYS A 302 13.27 -23.47 -7.90
C LYS A 302 12.70 -24.30 -6.76
N TRP A 303 12.01 -23.66 -5.82
CA TRP A 303 11.32 -24.38 -4.75
C TRP A 303 10.21 -25.27 -5.30
N ARG A 304 9.33 -24.76 -6.18
CA ARG A 304 8.28 -25.58 -6.81
C ARG A 304 8.85 -26.80 -7.54
N GLN A 305 9.93 -26.60 -8.30
CA GLN A 305 10.61 -27.70 -9.01
C GLN A 305 11.11 -28.78 -8.06
N ARG A 306 11.74 -28.40 -6.93
CA ARG A 306 12.18 -29.36 -5.91
C ARG A 306 11.01 -30.13 -5.30
N VAL A 307 9.93 -29.45 -4.95
CA VAL A 307 8.72 -30.10 -4.39
C VAL A 307 8.12 -31.10 -5.40
N GLU A 308 8.08 -30.75 -6.69
CA GLU A 308 7.62 -31.66 -7.73
C GLU A 308 8.54 -32.87 -7.91
N GLU A 309 9.87 -32.67 -7.85
CA GLU A 309 10.88 -33.74 -7.92
C GLU A 309 10.78 -34.68 -6.71
N ASP A 310 10.70 -34.13 -5.51
CA ASP A 310 10.55 -34.89 -4.26
C ASP A 310 9.25 -35.69 -4.26
N ALA A 311 8.14 -35.08 -4.69
CA ALA A 311 6.85 -35.78 -4.82
C ALA A 311 6.92 -36.93 -5.84
N ARG A 312 7.65 -36.78 -6.95
CA ARG A 312 7.86 -37.86 -7.93
C ARG A 312 8.69 -39.00 -7.37
N LEU A 313 9.72 -38.71 -6.57
CA LEU A 313 10.53 -39.73 -5.92
C LEU A 313 9.71 -40.54 -4.92
N VAL A 314 8.89 -39.86 -4.10
CA VAL A 314 8.03 -40.53 -3.10
C VAL A 314 6.93 -41.35 -3.76
N LEU A 315 6.34 -40.89 -4.87
CA LEU A 315 5.27 -41.61 -5.58
C LEU A 315 5.79 -42.64 -6.60
N GLY A 316 7.08 -42.61 -6.93
CA GLY A 316 7.71 -43.45 -7.95
C GLY A 316 8.34 -44.74 -7.40
N GLU A 317 8.46 -44.91 -6.09
CA GLU A 317 9.03 -46.11 -5.45
C GLU A 317 8.01 -47.23 -5.16
N ASP A 318 6.70 -47.00 -5.37
CA ASP A 318 5.65 -48.03 -5.20
C ASP A 318 5.40 -48.89 -6.47
N GLY A 319 6.35 -48.91 -7.42
CA GLY A 319 6.13 -49.43 -8.77
C GLY A 319 7.28 -50.20 -9.40
N VAL A 320 7.98 -51.08 -8.66
CA VAL A 320 8.74 -52.22 -9.20
C VAL A 320 8.59 -53.44 -8.29
#